data_AF-A0A8C0WI94-F1
#
_entry.id   AF-A0A8C0WI94-F1
#
_cell.length_a   1.000
_cell.length_b   1.000
_cell.length_c   1.000
_cell.angle_alpha   90.00
_cell.angle_beta   90.00
_cell.angle_gamma   90.00
#
_symmetry.space_group_name_H-M   'P 1'
#
loop_
_entity.id
_entity.type
_entity.pdbx_description
1 polymer ?
#
loop_
_entity_poly.entity_id
_entity_poly.type
_entity_poly.pdbx_seq_one_letter_code
_entity_poly.pdbx_strand_id
1 'polypeptide(L)'
;MVVGQSAFADFDGDGHVDHLLPGCEDKNCQKSSIYLMRSGSKQWVPVLQDFSNKGTLWGFVPLVLEERPTEIPIPITLHIGDYNMDGYPDALAILKNTSGSNQQAFLLENVPCNNASCEEVHRMFRVYWELTDLNLIKDAMVATFFDIYEDGILDIVMLSKGYAKNDFTIHTLKNNFEVDAYFVKIYIWPFGVNQPGPYIMYTTVDANGYPKNGSAGQLSQSAHLALQLPYNVLGLGRSANFLDHLYVGIPRPFGETSVRKQEWTAIIPNSQLIVIPYPHNVPRSWSAKLYLTPSNIVLLTAIALIGVCVFILAIIGILHWQEKKADDREKRQEAHRFHFDAM
;
A
#
# COMPACT_ATOMS: atom_id res chain seq x y z
N MET A 1 -17.06 -12.79 -26.44
CA MET A 1 -15.95 -12.43 -25.56
C MET A 1 -15.56 -10.99 -25.76
N VAL A 2 -15.53 -10.23 -24.66
CA VAL A 2 -14.99 -8.87 -24.59
C VAL A 2 -13.78 -8.94 -23.66
N VAL A 3 -12.64 -8.42 -24.10
CA VAL A 3 -11.39 -8.47 -23.34
C VAL A 3 -11.12 -7.08 -22.78
N GLY A 4 -10.87 -7.02 -21.48
CA GLY A 4 -10.48 -5.81 -20.79
C GLY A 4 -8.99 -5.51 -20.90
N GLN A 5 -8.58 -4.47 -20.20
CA GLN A 5 -7.18 -4.08 -20.09
C GLN A 5 -6.44 -5.03 -19.15
N SER A 6 -5.22 -5.39 -19.53
CA SER A 6 -4.32 -6.14 -18.67
C SER A 6 -4.03 -5.38 -17.38
N ALA A 7 -3.82 -6.08 -16.27
CA ALA A 7 -3.28 -5.55 -15.02
C ALA A 7 -2.09 -6.41 -14.58
N PHE A 8 -1.13 -5.80 -13.89
CA PHE A 8 0.12 -6.46 -13.49
C PHE A 8 0.35 -6.25 -12.01
N ALA A 9 0.41 -7.34 -11.25
CA ALA A 9 0.60 -7.32 -9.80
C ALA A 9 1.12 -8.68 -9.33
N ASP A 10 1.85 -8.71 -8.22
CA ASP A 10 2.24 -9.93 -7.53
C ASP A 10 1.04 -10.46 -6.74
N PHE A 11 0.20 -11.27 -7.39
CA PHE A 11 -1.13 -11.56 -6.88
C PHE A 11 -1.10 -12.60 -5.75
N ASP A 12 -0.15 -13.52 -5.80
CA ASP A 12 0.03 -14.57 -4.79
C ASP A 12 1.15 -14.30 -3.77
N GLY A 13 1.84 -13.16 -3.87
CA GLY A 13 2.88 -12.76 -2.93
C GLY A 13 4.14 -13.61 -3.04
N ASP A 14 4.40 -14.23 -4.20
CA ASP A 14 5.57 -15.09 -4.42
C ASP A 14 6.84 -14.29 -4.79
N GLY A 15 6.70 -12.99 -5.05
CA GLY A 15 7.78 -12.11 -5.48
C GLY A 15 7.91 -11.97 -7.00
N HIS A 16 6.99 -12.52 -7.79
CA HIS A 16 6.90 -12.36 -9.24
C HIS A 16 5.61 -11.65 -9.63
N VAL A 17 5.67 -10.88 -10.72
CA VAL A 17 4.49 -10.20 -11.25
C VAL A 17 3.65 -11.17 -12.07
N ASP A 18 2.37 -11.25 -11.76
CA ASP A 18 1.37 -11.97 -12.52
C ASP A 18 0.61 -11.06 -13.48
N HIS A 19 0.01 -11.67 -14.49
CA HIS A 19 -0.83 -11.00 -15.47
C HIS A 19 -2.30 -11.28 -15.17
N LEU A 20 -3.02 -10.24 -14.73
CA LEU A 20 -4.46 -10.25 -14.56
C LEU A 20 -5.16 -9.75 -15.82
N LEU A 21 -6.22 -10.43 -16.23
CA LEU A 21 -7.02 -10.09 -17.40
C LEU A 21 -8.52 -10.13 -17.07
N PRO A 22 -9.16 -8.98 -16.82
CA PRO A 22 -10.60 -8.90 -16.71
C PRO A 22 -11.25 -9.03 -18.09
N GLY A 23 -12.44 -9.62 -18.14
CA GLY A 23 -13.19 -9.71 -19.38
C GLY A 23 -14.57 -10.34 -19.20
N CYS A 24 -15.24 -10.51 -20.33
CA CYS A 24 -16.55 -11.12 -20.43
C CYS A 24 -16.49 -12.27 -21.41
N GLU A 25 -17.00 -13.43 -21.03
CA GLU A 25 -17.07 -14.59 -21.92
C GLU A 25 -18.11 -14.36 -23.03
N ASP A 26 -19.20 -13.66 -22.71
CA ASP A 26 -20.25 -13.23 -23.65
C ASP A 26 -20.06 -11.77 -24.12
N LYS A 27 -20.94 -11.28 -25.00
CA LYS A 27 -20.88 -9.90 -25.54
C LYS A 27 -21.52 -8.86 -24.62
N ASN A 28 -22.47 -9.27 -23.78
CA ASN A 28 -23.25 -8.38 -22.93
C ASN A 28 -22.72 -8.31 -21.50
N CYS A 29 -21.65 -9.05 -21.20
CA CYS A 29 -21.04 -9.20 -19.87
C CYS A 29 -21.97 -9.82 -18.83
N GLN A 30 -22.87 -10.71 -19.26
CA GLN A 30 -23.66 -11.55 -18.34
C GLN A 30 -22.80 -12.62 -17.65
N LYS A 31 -21.69 -13.03 -18.29
CA LYS A 31 -20.69 -13.93 -17.74
C LYS A 31 -19.34 -13.22 -17.72
N SER A 32 -19.13 -12.44 -16.66
CA SER A 32 -17.88 -11.72 -16.40
C SER A 32 -16.88 -12.63 -15.70
N SER A 33 -15.58 -12.47 -15.96
CA SER A 33 -14.52 -13.24 -15.32
C SER A 33 -13.22 -12.44 -15.26
N ILE A 34 -12.41 -12.72 -14.25
CA ILE A 34 -11.02 -12.26 -14.16
C ILE A 34 -10.14 -13.50 -14.21
N TYR A 35 -9.19 -13.50 -15.14
CA TYR A 35 -8.20 -14.56 -15.27
C TYR A 35 -6.83 -14.08 -14.81
N LEU A 36 -6.04 -14.99 -14.29
CA LEU A 36 -4.64 -14.80 -13.92
C LEU A 36 -3.78 -15.72 -14.78
N MET A 37 -2.64 -15.20 -15.25
CA MET A 37 -1.56 -15.98 -15.83
C MET A 37 -0.28 -15.67 -15.07
N ARG A 38 0.28 -16.70 -14.44
CA ARG A 38 1.55 -16.58 -13.69
C ARG A 38 2.73 -16.36 -14.62
N SER A 39 3.77 -15.70 -14.10
CA SER A 39 5.03 -15.52 -14.83
C SER A 39 5.59 -16.87 -15.30
N GLY A 40 5.88 -16.98 -16.60
CA GLY A 40 6.40 -18.20 -17.23
C GLY A 40 5.37 -19.30 -17.53
N SER A 41 4.14 -19.18 -17.03
CA SER A 41 3.02 -20.06 -17.42
C SER A 41 2.38 -19.61 -18.73
N LYS A 42 1.65 -20.52 -19.38
CA LYS A 42 0.80 -20.24 -20.55
C LYS A 42 -0.68 -20.52 -20.28
N GLN A 43 -1.02 -20.92 -19.06
CA GLN A 43 -2.38 -21.28 -18.66
C GLN A 43 -3.03 -20.09 -17.96
N TRP A 44 -4.29 -19.84 -18.35
CA TRP A 44 -5.15 -18.83 -17.72
C TRP A 44 -6.01 -19.52 -16.68
N VAL A 45 -5.90 -19.07 -15.43
CA VAL A 45 -6.63 -19.59 -14.28
C VAL A 45 -7.68 -18.56 -13.86
N PRO A 46 -8.97 -18.92 -13.74
CA PRO A 46 -9.99 -17.97 -13.29
C PRO A 46 -9.82 -17.68 -11.80
N VAL A 47 -9.66 -16.40 -11.47
CA VAL A 47 -9.53 -15.90 -10.08
C VAL A 47 -10.79 -15.18 -9.58
N LEU A 48 -11.76 -14.91 -10.47
CA LEU A 48 -13.12 -14.48 -10.11
C LEU A 48 -14.08 -14.77 -11.26
N GLN A 49 -15.20 -15.43 -10.96
CA GLN A 49 -16.27 -15.70 -11.94
C GLN A 49 -17.68 -15.44 -11.38
N ASP A 50 -17.84 -15.50 -10.05
CA ASP A 50 -19.12 -15.24 -9.40
C ASP A 50 -19.26 -13.75 -9.05
N PHE A 51 -20.09 -13.06 -9.83
CA PHE A 51 -20.48 -11.67 -9.63
C PHE A 51 -21.93 -11.56 -9.13
N SER A 52 -22.49 -12.63 -8.57
CA SER A 52 -23.84 -12.61 -8.01
C SER A 52 -23.85 -12.13 -6.56
N ASN A 53 -24.84 -11.31 -6.21
CA ASN A 53 -25.09 -10.90 -4.84
C ASN A 53 -26.59 -10.87 -4.55
N LYS A 54 -27.04 -11.64 -3.54
CA LYS A 54 -28.44 -11.68 -3.09
C LYS A 54 -29.44 -11.87 -4.26
N GLY A 55 -29.09 -12.70 -5.23
CA GLY A 55 -29.91 -12.98 -6.42
C GLY A 55 -29.84 -11.94 -7.55
N THR A 56 -29.07 -10.87 -7.38
CA THR A 56 -28.77 -9.88 -8.43
C THR A 56 -27.47 -10.26 -9.12
N LEU A 57 -27.49 -10.34 -10.44
CA LEU A 57 -26.29 -10.56 -11.23
C LEU A 57 -25.65 -9.23 -11.60
N TRP A 58 -24.36 -9.11 -11.31
CA TRP A 58 -23.52 -8.00 -11.75
C TRP A 58 -22.53 -8.49 -12.82
N GLY A 59 -21.99 -7.55 -13.58
CA GLY A 59 -20.95 -7.83 -14.55
C GLY A 59 -20.21 -6.58 -14.97
N PHE A 60 -19.11 -6.73 -15.69
CA PHE A 60 -18.37 -5.60 -16.21
C PHE A 60 -19.22 -4.77 -17.17
N VAL A 61 -18.88 -3.49 -17.29
CA VAL A 61 -19.50 -2.59 -18.27
C VAL A 61 -18.83 -2.85 -19.63
N PRO A 62 -19.53 -3.42 -20.62
CA PRO A 62 -18.95 -3.64 -21.95
C PRO A 62 -18.68 -2.30 -22.63
N LEU A 63 -17.57 -2.24 -23.35
CA LEU A 63 -17.23 -1.09 -24.18
C LEU A 63 -18.22 -0.99 -25.34
N VAL A 64 -19.01 0.09 -25.38
CA VAL A 64 -19.88 0.41 -26.52
C VAL A 64 -19.11 1.37 -27.43
N LEU A 65 -18.63 0.86 -28.57
CA LEU A 65 -17.99 1.67 -29.59
C LEU A 65 -19.08 2.26 -30.49
N GLU A 66 -19.48 3.51 -30.21
CA GLU A 66 -20.35 4.29 -31.11
C GLU A 66 -19.51 5.10 -32.09
N GLU A 67 -20.01 5.29 -33.32
CA GLU A 67 -19.34 6.10 -34.37
C GLU A 67 -19.14 7.57 -33.95
N ARG A 68 -19.97 8.06 -33.01
CA ARG A 68 -19.84 9.36 -32.34
C ARG A 68 -20.08 9.17 -30.85
N PRO A 69 -19.02 8.90 -30.05
CA PRO A 69 -19.19 8.66 -28.63
C PRO A 69 -19.75 9.93 -27.97
N THR A 70 -20.94 9.80 -27.40
CA THR A 70 -21.54 10.84 -26.55
C THR A 70 -20.93 10.85 -25.14
N GLU A 71 -20.19 9.79 -24.80
CA GLU A 71 -19.56 9.55 -23.50
C GLU A 71 -18.12 9.07 -23.69
N ILE A 72 -17.28 9.24 -22.67
CA ILE A 72 -15.88 8.79 -22.70
C ILE A 72 -15.87 7.26 -22.73
N PRO A 73 -15.29 6.61 -23.77
CA PRO A 73 -15.22 5.15 -23.83
C PRO A 73 -14.16 4.64 -22.86
N ILE A 74 -14.60 3.98 -21.78
CA ILE A 74 -13.72 3.42 -20.75
C ILE A 74 -13.69 1.89 -20.91
N PRO A 75 -12.51 1.28 -21.15
CA PRO A 75 -12.40 -0.16 -21.23
C PRO A 75 -12.63 -0.81 -19.85
N ILE A 76 -12.86 -2.12 -19.84
CA ILE A 76 -12.90 -2.89 -18.60
C ILE A 76 -11.48 -2.86 -18.00
N THR A 77 -11.30 -2.20 -16.86
CA THR A 77 -10.00 -2.01 -16.22
C THR A 77 -10.07 -2.42 -14.75
N LEU A 78 -8.95 -2.94 -14.23
CA LEU A 78 -8.72 -3.16 -12.80
C LEU A 78 -7.68 -2.15 -12.33
N HIS A 79 -8.04 -1.31 -11.36
CA HIS A 79 -7.08 -0.44 -10.69
C HIS A 79 -6.57 -1.16 -9.44
N ILE A 80 -5.29 -1.53 -9.46
CA ILE A 80 -4.67 -2.37 -8.43
C ILE A 80 -4.11 -1.52 -7.28
N GLY A 81 -4.27 -1.99 -6.06
CA GLY A 81 -3.69 -1.40 -4.85
C GLY A 81 -3.95 -2.28 -3.63
N ASP A 82 -3.10 -2.21 -2.62
CA ASP A 82 -3.26 -2.95 -1.36
C ASP A 82 -4.08 -2.09 -0.39
N TYR A 83 -5.39 -2.30 -0.33
CA TYR A 83 -6.33 -1.43 0.39
C TYR A 83 -6.29 -1.67 1.90
N ASN A 84 -5.98 -2.90 2.32
CA ASN A 84 -5.95 -3.33 3.72
C ASN A 84 -4.52 -3.54 4.26
N MET A 85 -3.49 -3.23 3.46
CA MET A 85 -2.07 -3.35 3.78
C MET A 85 -1.64 -4.76 4.22
N ASP A 86 -2.29 -5.81 3.72
CA ASP A 86 -1.96 -7.19 4.08
C ASP A 86 -0.81 -7.79 3.24
N GLY A 87 -0.34 -7.04 2.24
CA GLY A 87 0.73 -7.41 1.31
C GLY A 87 0.26 -8.16 0.07
N TYR A 88 -1.05 -8.30 -0.11
CA TYR A 88 -1.65 -8.84 -1.33
C TYR A 88 -2.41 -7.72 -2.06
N PRO A 89 -2.22 -7.56 -3.37
CA PRO A 89 -2.87 -6.49 -4.12
C PRO A 89 -4.37 -6.76 -4.30
N ASP A 90 -5.20 -5.83 -3.85
CA ASP A 90 -6.63 -5.75 -4.15
C ASP A 90 -6.86 -5.02 -5.49
N ALA A 91 -8.13 -4.94 -5.92
CA ALA A 91 -8.51 -4.19 -7.11
C ALA A 91 -9.80 -3.39 -6.95
N LEU A 92 -9.90 -2.25 -7.63
CA LEU A 92 -11.16 -1.57 -7.87
C LEU A 92 -11.64 -1.85 -9.29
N ALA A 93 -12.94 -2.11 -9.42
CA ALA A 93 -13.59 -2.35 -10.69
C ALA A 93 -14.97 -1.70 -10.76
N ILE A 94 -15.38 -1.31 -11.97
CA ILE A 94 -16.74 -0.82 -12.22
C ILE A 94 -17.60 -1.97 -12.72
N LEU A 95 -18.69 -2.24 -12.02
CA LEU A 95 -19.67 -3.26 -12.37
C LEU A 95 -21.03 -2.61 -12.59
N LYS A 96 -21.82 -3.21 -13.49
CA LYS A 96 -23.24 -2.87 -13.69
C LYS A 96 -24.13 -4.03 -13.29
N ASN A 97 -25.31 -3.71 -12.80
CA ASN A 97 -26.38 -4.68 -12.63
C ASN A 97 -26.87 -5.10 -14.02
N THR A 98 -26.86 -6.41 -14.34
CA THR A 98 -27.23 -6.90 -15.67
C THR A 98 -28.71 -6.71 -16.01
N SER A 99 -29.57 -6.56 -14.99
CA SER A 99 -31.02 -6.37 -15.13
C SER A 99 -31.42 -4.88 -15.16
N GLY A 100 -30.49 -3.97 -14.87
CA GLY A 100 -30.73 -2.53 -14.82
C GLY A 100 -29.65 -1.75 -15.57
N SER A 101 -29.61 -0.43 -15.34
CA SER A 101 -28.60 0.46 -15.89
C SER A 101 -27.65 1.03 -14.84
N ASN A 102 -27.79 0.64 -13.57
CA ASN A 102 -26.98 1.18 -12.48
C ASN A 102 -25.57 0.58 -12.53
N GLN A 103 -24.56 1.44 -12.68
CA GLN A 103 -23.15 1.11 -12.62
C GLN A 103 -22.51 1.70 -11.34
N GLN A 104 -21.68 0.91 -10.67
CA GLN A 104 -21.09 1.26 -9.38
C GLN A 104 -19.66 0.73 -9.29
N ALA A 105 -18.86 1.34 -8.42
CA ALA A 105 -17.52 0.84 -8.10
C ALA A 105 -17.59 -0.21 -7.01
N PHE A 106 -16.78 -1.26 -7.14
CA PHE A 106 -16.63 -2.32 -6.15
C PHE A 106 -15.16 -2.57 -5.86
N LEU A 107 -14.86 -2.78 -4.58
CA LEU A 107 -13.59 -3.32 -4.14
C LEU A 107 -13.60 -4.84 -4.35
N LEU A 108 -12.54 -5.36 -4.94
CA LEU A 108 -12.25 -6.78 -5.12
C LEU A 108 -11.08 -7.12 -4.20
N GLU A 109 -11.40 -7.75 -3.08
CA GLU A 109 -10.42 -8.12 -2.06
C GLU A 109 -9.69 -9.39 -2.47
N ASN A 110 -8.36 -9.40 -2.36
CA ASN A 110 -7.54 -10.58 -2.62
C ASN A 110 -7.52 -11.50 -1.40
N VAL A 111 -8.13 -12.68 -1.52
CA VAL A 111 -8.31 -13.63 -0.42
C VAL A 111 -7.75 -15.01 -0.78
N PRO A 112 -7.44 -15.85 0.22
CA PRO A 112 -7.09 -17.25 -0.04
C PRO A 112 -8.15 -17.95 -0.91
N CYS A 113 -7.69 -18.68 -1.90
CA CYS A 113 -8.54 -19.44 -2.79
C CYS A 113 -9.38 -20.46 -2.00
N ASN A 114 -10.67 -20.49 -2.28
CA ASN A 114 -11.62 -21.44 -1.68
C ASN A 114 -12.30 -22.35 -2.72
N ASN A 115 -11.91 -22.27 -3.98
CA ASN A 115 -12.52 -22.98 -5.10
C ASN A 115 -11.47 -23.82 -5.85
N ALA A 116 -11.83 -25.00 -6.34
CA ALA A 116 -10.91 -25.86 -7.09
C ALA A 116 -10.35 -25.18 -8.36
N SER A 117 -11.05 -24.17 -8.89
CA SER A 117 -10.62 -23.45 -10.09
C SER A 117 -9.38 -22.57 -9.89
N CYS A 118 -9.09 -22.13 -8.67
CA CYS A 118 -7.95 -21.27 -8.34
C CYS A 118 -6.88 -21.96 -7.48
N GLU A 119 -6.97 -23.28 -7.31
CA GLU A 119 -6.09 -24.04 -6.42
C GLU A 119 -4.61 -23.89 -6.83
N GLU A 120 -4.32 -23.89 -8.13
CA GLU A 120 -2.96 -23.73 -8.68
C GLU A 120 -2.31 -22.37 -8.37
N VAL A 121 -3.12 -21.34 -8.09
CA VAL A 121 -2.67 -19.96 -7.84
C VAL A 121 -2.89 -19.53 -6.38
N HIS A 122 -3.48 -20.40 -5.55
CA HIS A 122 -3.73 -20.25 -4.11
C HIS A 122 -4.56 -19.02 -3.66
N ARG A 123 -4.89 -18.10 -4.56
CA ARG A 123 -5.55 -16.82 -4.29
C ARG A 123 -6.70 -16.58 -5.26
N MET A 124 -7.65 -15.76 -4.85
CA MET A 124 -8.78 -15.35 -5.68
C MET A 124 -9.26 -13.96 -5.27
N PHE A 125 -9.98 -13.29 -6.16
CA PHE A 125 -10.70 -12.09 -5.77
C PHE A 125 -12.06 -12.46 -5.16
N ARG A 126 -12.48 -11.69 -4.17
CA ARG A 126 -13.83 -11.68 -3.62
C ARG A 126 -14.40 -10.27 -3.75
N VAL A 127 -15.58 -10.15 -4.35
CA VAL A 127 -16.27 -8.84 -4.42
C VAL A 127 -16.71 -8.43 -3.02
N TYR A 128 -16.27 -7.26 -2.56
CA TYR A 128 -16.66 -6.68 -1.29
C TYR A 128 -17.94 -5.87 -1.46
N TRP A 129 -19.08 -6.52 -1.24
CA TRP A 129 -20.40 -5.93 -1.49
C TRP A 129 -20.87 -4.90 -0.47
N GLU A 130 -20.30 -4.90 0.74
CA GLU A 130 -20.83 -4.18 1.91
C GLU A 130 -20.15 -2.82 2.15
N LEU A 131 -19.34 -2.33 1.20
CA LEU A 131 -18.74 -1.00 1.25
C LEU A 131 -19.80 0.06 0.94
N THR A 132 -20.46 0.55 1.99
CA THR A 132 -21.59 1.49 1.89
C THR A 132 -21.24 2.75 1.12
N ASP A 133 -20.05 3.31 1.34
CA ASP A 133 -19.64 4.60 0.77
C ASP A 133 -19.47 4.52 -0.76
N LEU A 134 -18.94 3.40 -1.26
CA LEU A 134 -18.87 3.12 -2.71
C LEU A 134 -20.27 2.93 -3.30
N ASN A 135 -21.14 2.20 -2.60
CA ASN A 135 -22.50 1.90 -3.04
C ASN A 135 -23.43 3.13 -3.06
N LEU A 136 -23.07 4.24 -2.40
CA LEU A 136 -23.83 5.49 -2.46
C LEU A 136 -23.60 6.23 -3.77
N ILE A 137 -22.43 6.07 -4.39
CA ILE A 137 -22.08 6.73 -5.65
C ILE A 137 -22.62 5.89 -6.81
N LYS A 138 -23.72 6.37 -7.40
CA LYS A 138 -24.31 5.78 -8.60
C LYS A 138 -23.63 6.31 -9.85
N ASP A 139 -23.80 5.58 -10.94
CA ASP A 139 -23.26 5.91 -12.24
C ASP A 139 -21.74 6.15 -12.26
N ALA A 140 -21.02 5.41 -11.41
CA ALA A 140 -19.56 5.44 -11.35
C ALA A 140 -18.95 4.93 -12.67
N MET A 141 -17.96 5.66 -13.17
CA MET A 141 -17.28 5.39 -14.45
C MET A 141 -15.84 4.94 -14.25
N VAL A 142 -15.16 5.46 -13.23
CA VAL A 142 -13.78 5.12 -12.86
C VAL A 142 -13.66 5.16 -11.35
N ALA A 143 -12.89 4.24 -10.78
CA ALA A 143 -12.48 4.28 -9.39
C ALA A 143 -11.01 3.82 -9.32
N THR A 144 -10.16 4.58 -8.64
CA THR A 144 -8.74 4.26 -8.49
C THR A 144 -8.28 4.52 -7.07
N PHE A 145 -7.23 3.83 -6.65
CA PHE A 145 -6.57 4.10 -5.38
C PHE A 145 -5.70 5.35 -5.46
N PHE A 146 -5.63 6.09 -4.35
CA PHE A 146 -4.73 7.23 -4.17
C PHE A 146 -4.48 7.48 -2.69
N ASP A 147 -3.24 7.75 -2.28
CA ASP A 147 -2.92 8.15 -0.91
C ASP A 147 -3.02 9.68 -0.81
N ILE A 148 -4.22 10.19 -0.45
CA ILE A 148 -4.54 11.63 -0.46
C ILE A 148 -3.81 12.36 0.68
N TYR A 149 -3.68 11.68 1.81
CA TYR A 149 -3.12 12.24 3.04
C TYR A 149 -1.61 12.03 3.19
N GLU A 150 -0.97 11.36 2.23
CA GLU A 150 0.45 11.01 2.24
C GLU A 150 0.86 10.21 3.50
N ASP A 151 -0.07 9.38 4.00
CA ASP A 151 0.09 8.58 5.21
C ASP A 151 0.33 7.08 4.91
N GLY A 152 0.37 6.71 3.63
CA GLY A 152 0.58 5.34 3.15
C GLY A 152 -0.68 4.49 3.10
N ILE A 153 -1.84 5.01 3.50
CA ILE A 153 -3.12 4.32 3.37
C ILE A 153 -3.73 4.71 2.02
N LEU A 154 -4.13 3.70 1.23
CA LEU A 154 -4.78 3.95 -0.05
C LEU A 154 -6.24 4.35 0.17
N ASP A 155 -6.55 5.62 -0.09
CA ASP A 155 -7.90 6.15 -0.26
C ASP A 155 -8.42 5.83 -1.68
N ILE A 156 -9.67 6.22 -1.95
CA ILE A 156 -10.32 5.97 -3.24
C ILE A 156 -10.75 7.28 -3.88
N VAL A 157 -10.35 7.49 -5.13
CA VAL A 157 -10.83 8.58 -5.98
C VAL A 157 -11.72 8.02 -7.07
N MET A 158 -12.90 8.59 -7.25
CA MET A 158 -13.91 8.12 -8.19
C MET A 158 -14.42 9.22 -9.11
N LEU A 159 -14.77 8.84 -10.33
CA LEU A 159 -15.46 9.69 -11.30
C LEU A 159 -16.86 9.12 -11.53
N SER A 160 -17.91 9.91 -11.33
CA SER A 160 -19.30 9.55 -11.65
C SER A 160 -19.90 10.53 -12.65
N LYS A 161 -20.99 10.11 -13.31
CA LYS A 161 -21.85 11.04 -14.05
C LYS A 161 -22.53 12.00 -13.08
N GLY A 162 -22.63 13.27 -13.48
CA GLY A 162 -23.31 14.33 -12.73
C GLY A 162 -24.82 14.37 -13.01
N TYR A 163 -25.50 15.37 -12.43
CA TYR A 163 -26.96 15.53 -12.58
C TYR A 163 -27.38 16.01 -13.97
N ALA A 164 -26.53 16.83 -14.62
CA ALA A 164 -26.76 17.30 -15.97
C ALA A 164 -26.10 16.37 -17.00
N LYS A 165 -26.67 16.31 -18.21
CA LYS A 165 -26.09 15.53 -19.31
C LYS A 165 -24.70 16.09 -19.65
N ASN A 166 -23.68 15.22 -19.64
CA ASN A 166 -22.24 15.54 -19.80
C ASN A 166 -21.56 16.25 -18.62
N ASP A 167 -22.18 16.29 -17.44
CA ASP A 167 -21.50 16.71 -16.22
C ASP A 167 -20.81 15.50 -15.56
N PHE A 168 -19.69 15.75 -14.89
CA PHE A 168 -18.92 14.71 -14.18
C PHE A 168 -18.63 15.20 -12.77
N THR A 169 -18.72 14.29 -11.80
CA THR A 169 -18.41 14.59 -10.40
C THR A 169 -17.27 13.70 -9.93
N ILE A 170 -16.28 14.32 -9.29
CA ILE A 170 -15.18 13.61 -8.65
C ILE A 170 -15.52 13.44 -7.17
N HIS A 171 -15.40 12.22 -6.68
CA HIS A 171 -15.59 11.87 -5.28
C HIS A 171 -14.27 11.36 -4.71
N THR A 172 -14.00 11.71 -3.45
CA THR A 172 -12.85 11.21 -2.70
C THR A 172 -13.36 10.54 -1.44
N LEU A 173 -13.10 9.25 -1.31
CA LEU A 173 -13.50 8.45 -0.16
C LEU A 173 -12.26 8.14 0.67
N LYS A 174 -12.28 8.58 1.91
CA LYS A 174 -11.21 8.30 2.85
C LYS A 174 -11.30 6.85 3.32
N ASN A 175 -10.19 6.12 3.24
CA ASN A 175 -10.06 4.82 3.85
C ASN A 175 -9.76 4.98 5.35
N ASN A 176 -10.70 4.59 6.21
CA ASN A 176 -10.54 4.63 7.67
C ASN A 176 -9.96 3.32 8.23
N PHE A 177 -9.11 2.64 7.46
CA PHE A 177 -8.44 1.42 7.90
C PHE A 177 -7.66 1.68 9.20
N GLU A 178 -7.94 0.87 10.23
CA GLU A 178 -7.40 1.05 11.57
C GLU A 178 -5.90 0.68 11.61
N VAL A 179 -5.10 1.57 12.20
CA VAL A 179 -3.65 1.64 12.04
C VAL A 179 -2.92 0.60 12.88
N ASP A 180 -2.91 -0.66 12.42
CA ASP A 180 -2.05 -1.72 12.96
C ASP A 180 -1.18 -2.40 11.90
N ALA A 181 -1.28 -1.99 10.63
CA ALA A 181 -0.49 -2.54 9.54
C ALA A 181 0.71 -1.65 9.21
N TYR A 182 1.82 -2.30 8.91
CA TYR A 182 3.04 -1.66 8.46
C TYR A 182 3.04 -1.56 6.93
N PHE A 183 3.63 -0.50 6.41
CA PHE A 183 3.85 -0.34 4.97
C PHE A 183 5.26 0.18 4.68
N VAL A 184 5.69 0.10 3.41
CA VAL A 184 6.82 0.88 2.91
C VAL A 184 6.39 1.59 1.63
N LYS A 185 6.61 2.90 1.58
CA LYS A 185 6.32 3.74 0.41
C LYS A 185 7.61 4.02 -0.34
N ILE A 186 7.68 3.64 -1.62
CA ILE A 186 8.92 3.67 -2.40
C ILE A 186 8.74 4.51 -3.66
N TYR A 187 9.62 5.49 -3.83
CA TYR A 187 9.72 6.35 -5.00
C TYR A 187 10.98 6.01 -5.77
N ILE A 188 10.85 5.73 -7.06
CA ILE A 188 12.00 5.51 -7.96
C ILE A 188 11.99 6.61 -9.02
N TRP A 189 12.89 7.58 -8.85
CA TRP A 189 13.00 8.70 -9.79
C TRP A 189 14.44 9.21 -9.90
N PRO A 190 15.01 9.26 -11.12
CA PRO A 190 16.22 10.01 -11.37
C PRO A 190 15.87 11.50 -11.35
N PHE A 191 16.53 12.28 -10.49
CA PHE A 191 16.47 13.75 -10.50
C PHE A 191 15.06 14.36 -10.40
N GLY A 192 14.14 13.72 -9.66
CA GLY A 192 12.80 14.27 -9.39
C GLY A 192 11.75 14.05 -10.48
N VAL A 193 12.01 13.17 -11.46
CA VAL A 193 11.02 12.74 -12.46
C VAL A 193 10.70 11.26 -12.36
N ASN A 194 9.41 10.90 -12.39
CA ASN A 194 9.00 9.50 -12.26
C ASN A 194 9.60 8.64 -13.37
N GLN A 195 10.22 7.52 -12.98
CA GLN A 195 10.74 6.56 -13.94
C GLN A 195 9.70 5.45 -14.18
N PRO A 196 9.29 5.20 -15.44
CA PRO A 196 8.39 4.09 -15.76
C PRO A 196 9.15 2.77 -15.94
N GLY A 197 8.57 1.70 -15.42
CA GLY A 197 9.11 0.34 -15.51
C GLY A 197 10.11 -0.13 -14.44
N PRO A 198 10.59 0.66 -13.44
CA PRO A 198 11.32 0.09 -12.32
C PRO A 198 10.54 -1.03 -11.62
N TYR A 199 11.30 -1.97 -11.10
CA TYR A 199 10.78 -3.13 -10.40
C TYR A 199 11.30 -3.17 -8.98
N ILE A 200 10.41 -3.37 -8.02
CA ILE A 200 10.70 -3.48 -6.60
C ILE A 200 10.37 -4.90 -6.18
N MET A 201 11.27 -5.53 -5.43
CA MET A 201 11.02 -6.79 -4.76
C MET A 201 11.55 -6.69 -3.34
N TYR A 202 10.81 -7.19 -2.36
CA TYR A 202 11.27 -7.27 -0.99
C TYR A 202 11.11 -8.69 -0.44
N THR A 203 11.88 -8.97 0.60
CA THR A 203 11.73 -10.16 1.44
C THR A 203 11.72 -9.73 2.90
N THR A 204 10.83 -10.35 3.68
CA THR A 204 10.72 -10.15 5.12
C THR A 204 10.30 -11.46 5.78
N VAL A 205 10.13 -11.45 7.09
CA VAL A 205 9.61 -12.57 7.87
C VAL A 205 8.30 -12.17 8.54
N ASP A 206 7.32 -13.07 8.52
CA ASP A 206 6.07 -12.87 9.23
C ASP A 206 6.22 -13.11 10.75
N ALA A 207 5.14 -12.91 11.51
CA ALA A 207 5.12 -13.13 12.96
C ALA A 207 5.48 -14.57 13.39
N ASN A 208 5.28 -15.53 12.50
CA ASN A 208 5.53 -16.95 12.73
C ASN A 208 6.94 -17.36 12.26
N GLY A 209 7.72 -16.44 11.68
CA GLY A 209 9.05 -16.68 11.15
C GLY A 209 9.08 -17.28 9.75
N TYR A 210 7.94 -17.30 9.02
CA TYR A 210 7.93 -17.73 7.63
C TYR A 210 8.37 -16.58 6.71
N PRO A 211 9.14 -16.89 5.64
CA PRO A 211 9.53 -15.90 4.66
C PRO A 211 8.29 -15.38 3.93
N LYS A 212 8.20 -14.06 3.81
CA LYS A 212 7.19 -13.35 3.03
C LYS A 212 7.91 -12.53 1.96
N ASN A 213 7.50 -12.73 0.72
CA ASN A 213 7.99 -11.95 -0.40
C ASN A 213 6.89 -11.02 -0.90
N GLY A 214 7.29 -10.04 -1.70
CA GLY A 214 6.35 -9.24 -2.45
C GLY A 214 7.09 -8.39 -3.46
N SER A 215 6.38 -8.02 -4.51
CA SER A 215 6.95 -7.23 -5.58
C SER A 215 5.94 -6.28 -6.22
N ALA A 216 6.45 -5.20 -6.81
CA ALA A 216 5.63 -4.25 -7.54
C ALA A 216 6.42 -3.57 -8.66
N GLY A 217 5.73 -3.27 -9.76
CA GLY A 217 6.26 -2.47 -10.86
C GLY A 217 5.77 -1.02 -10.78
N GLN A 218 6.69 -0.05 -10.80
CA GLN A 218 6.32 1.35 -10.85
C GLN A 218 5.91 1.75 -12.28
N LEU A 219 4.71 2.33 -12.42
CA LEU A 219 4.18 2.82 -13.69
C LEU A 219 4.31 1.76 -14.82
N SER A 220 3.83 0.54 -14.55
CA SER A 220 3.86 -0.58 -15.48
C SER A 220 2.97 -0.37 -16.72
N GLN A 221 2.10 0.65 -16.73
CA GLN A 221 1.18 0.95 -17.82
C GLN A 221 1.07 2.44 -18.10
N SER A 222 0.91 2.80 -19.38
CA SER A 222 0.85 4.19 -19.85
C SER A 222 -0.40 4.55 -20.65
N ALA A 223 -1.37 3.64 -20.77
CA ALA A 223 -2.56 3.81 -21.61
C ALA A 223 -3.85 3.55 -20.82
N HIS A 224 -4.99 3.86 -21.45
CA HIS A 224 -6.32 3.46 -20.99
C HIS A 224 -6.69 3.88 -19.56
N LEU A 225 -6.30 5.10 -19.15
CA LEU A 225 -6.56 5.60 -17.79
C LEU A 225 -6.02 4.65 -16.70
N ALA A 226 -4.77 4.19 -16.89
CA ALA A 226 -4.10 3.31 -15.92
C ALA A 226 -4.06 3.89 -14.49
N LEU A 227 -4.03 5.23 -14.36
CA LEU A 227 -4.12 5.96 -13.08
C LEU A 227 -3.21 5.41 -11.96
N GLN A 228 -2.07 4.84 -12.36
CA GLN A 228 -1.09 4.29 -11.43
C GLN A 228 -0.41 5.41 -10.65
N LEU A 229 -0.10 5.13 -9.40
CA LEU A 229 0.63 6.05 -8.54
C LEU A 229 2.08 6.22 -9.02
N PRO A 230 2.68 7.41 -8.82
CA PRO A 230 4.07 7.66 -9.17
C PRO A 230 5.07 6.98 -8.21
N TYR A 231 4.57 6.22 -7.25
CA TYR A 231 5.27 5.47 -6.22
C TYR A 231 4.54 4.15 -5.98
N ASN A 232 5.17 3.25 -5.23
CA ASN A 232 4.52 2.03 -4.76
C ASN A 232 4.37 2.07 -3.25
N VAL A 233 3.18 1.74 -2.77
CA VAL A 233 2.92 1.44 -1.36
C VAL A 233 2.81 -0.07 -1.26
N LEU A 234 3.65 -0.67 -0.43
CA LEU A 234 3.68 -2.10 -0.19
C LEU A 234 3.22 -2.36 1.24
N GLY A 235 2.07 -2.99 1.41
CA GLY A 235 1.61 -3.45 2.71
C GLY A 235 2.45 -4.61 3.20
N LEU A 236 2.77 -4.59 4.49
CA LEU A 236 3.58 -5.62 5.13
C LEU A 236 2.76 -6.43 6.16
N GLY A 237 1.52 -6.01 6.44
CA GLY A 237 0.69 -6.55 7.50
C GLY A 237 1.14 -6.09 8.89
N ARG A 238 0.65 -6.76 9.93
CA ARG A 238 0.73 -6.29 11.34
C ARG A 238 2.03 -6.60 12.08
N SER A 239 2.97 -7.32 11.47
CA SER A 239 4.10 -7.90 12.22
C SER A 239 5.45 -7.76 11.52
N ALA A 240 5.57 -6.79 10.63
CA ALA A 240 6.85 -6.51 9.99
C ALA A 240 7.71 -5.61 10.88
N ASN A 241 8.85 -6.12 11.33
CA ASN A 241 9.83 -5.35 12.09
C ASN A 241 10.73 -4.53 11.15
N PHE A 242 11.19 -5.14 10.07
CA PHE A 242 11.99 -4.54 9.00
C PHE A 242 11.90 -5.41 7.74
N LEU A 243 12.21 -4.81 6.59
CA LEU A 243 12.48 -5.59 5.38
C LEU A 243 13.91 -6.11 5.45
N ASP A 244 14.09 -7.42 5.36
CA ASP A 244 15.41 -8.06 5.35
C ASP A 244 16.19 -7.61 4.12
N HIS A 245 15.54 -7.71 2.96
CA HIS A 245 16.11 -7.34 1.67
C HIS A 245 15.10 -6.53 0.87
N LEU A 246 15.59 -5.47 0.25
CA LEU A 246 14.87 -4.67 -0.73
C LEU A 246 15.73 -4.59 -2.00
N TYR A 247 15.21 -5.15 -3.08
CA TYR A 247 15.78 -5.09 -4.40
C TYR A 247 15.04 -4.06 -5.24
N VAL A 248 15.80 -3.15 -5.87
CA VAL A 248 15.27 -2.27 -6.91
C VAL A 248 16.02 -2.50 -8.20
N GLY A 249 15.28 -2.73 -9.28
CA GLY A 249 15.79 -2.83 -10.64
C GLY A 249 15.20 -1.76 -11.54
N ILE A 250 15.95 -1.36 -12.56
CA ILE A 250 15.43 -0.51 -13.64
C ILE A 250 15.51 -1.25 -14.98
N PRO A 251 14.61 -0.94 -15.94
CA PRO A 251 14.68 -1.54 -17.26
C PRO A 251 16.01 -1.21 -17.94
N ARG A 252 16.48 -2.19 -18.72
CA ARG A 252 17.73 -2.09 -19.47
C ARG A 252 17.47 -1.66 -20.92
N PRO A 253 18.37 -0.89 -21.55
CA PRO A 253 18.31 -0.59 -22.97
C PRO A 253 18.36 -1.85 -23.83
N PHE A 254 17.84 -1.74 -25.05
CA PHE A 254 17.92 -2.81 -26.03
C PHE A 254 19.38 -3.15 -26.34
N GLY A 255 19.71 -4.45 -26.36
CA GLY A 255 21.06 -4.95 -26.63
C GLY A 255 21.97 -5.10 -25.41
N GLU A 256 21.64 -4.52 -24.25
CA GLU A 256 22.39 -4.76 -23.02
C GLU A 256 21.93 -6.04 -22.32
N THR A 257 22.89 -6.80 -21.77
CA THR A 257 22.60 -8.04 -21.02
C THR A 257 22.77 -7.90 -19.51
N SER A 258 23.52 -6.89 -19.05
CA SER A 258 23.77 -6.65 -17.62
C SER A 258 22.49 -6.23 -16.88
N VAL A 259 22.23 -6.89 -15.75
CA VAL A 259 21.09 -6.56 -14.88
C VAL A 259 21.42 -5.29 -14.10
N ARG A 260 20.55 -4.27 -14.19
CA ARG A 260 20.65 -3.03 -13.42
C ARG A 260 19.81 -3.16 -12.15
N LYS A 261 20.39 -3.73 -11.10
CA LYS A 261 19.72 -3.91 -9.80
C LYS A 261 20.63 -3.55 -8.64
N GLN A 262 20.04 -3.03 -7.57
CA GLN A 262 20.71 -2.77 -6.31
C GLN A 262 19.88 -3.30 -5.15
N GLU A 263 20.58 -3.70 -4.10
CA GLU A 263 20.01 -4.24 -2.86
C GLU A 263 20.29 -3.30 -1.69
N TRP A 264 19.29 -3.13 -0.84
CA TRP A 264 19.42 -2.55 0.50
C TRP A 264 18.82 -3.50 1.52
N THR A 265 19.32 -3.45 2.75
CA THR A 265 18.89 -4.34 3.83
C THR A 265 18.38 -3.54 5.02
N ALA A 266 17.57 -4.19 5.87
CA ALA A 266 17.06 -3.61 7.11
C ALA A 266 16.31 -2.28 6.89
N ILE A 267 15.38 -2.25 5.93
CA ILE A 267 14.54 -1.08 5.70
C ILE A 267 13.45 -1.02 6.77
N ILE A 268 13.35 0.13 7.43
CA ILE A 268 12.40 0.37 8.52
C ILE A 268 11.00 0.57 7.92
N PRO A 269 9.95 -0.10 8.42
CA PRO A 269 8.58 0.13 7.97
C PRO A 269 8.04 1.51 8.36
N ASN A 270 6.86 1.87 7.84
CA ASN A 270 6.22 3.18 8.01
C ASN A 270 7.15 4.33 7.64
N SER A 271 7.91 4.12 6.56
CA SER A 271 8.88 5.06 6.05
C SER A 271 8.65 5.31 4.56
N GLN A 272 9.14 6.45 4.11
CA GLN A 272 9.19 6.80 2.70
C GLN A 272 10.62 6.65 2.21
N LEU A 273 10.83 5.77 1.25
CA LEU A 273 12.13 5.50 0.66
C LEU A 273 12.20 6.10 -0.75
N ILE A 274 13.19 6.96 -0.96
CA ILE A 274 13.48 7.52 -2.27
C ILE A 274 14.74 6.86 -2.83
N VAL A 275 14.58 6.10 -3.91
CA VAL A 275 15.68 5.46 -4.63
C VAL A 275 16.02 6.29 -5.87
N ILE A 276 17.29 6.66 -5.97
CA ILE A 276 17.84 7.44 -7.08
C ILE A 276 18.76 6.48 -7.86
N PRO A 277 18.28 5.88 -8.96
CA PRO A 277 19.00 4.82 -9.66
C PRO A 277 20.05 5.39 -10.63
N TYR A 278 20.87 6.34 -10.17
CA TYR A 278 21.88 7.04 -10.99
C TYR A 278 23.29 6.90 -10.39
N PRO A 279 24.34 6.77 -11.22
CA PRO A 279 24.32 6.48 -12.66
C PRO A 279 23.72 5.11 -13.00
N HIS A 280 22.89 5.05 -14.05
CA HIS A 280 22.09 3.87 -14.41
C HIS A 280 22.93 2.59 -14.63
N ASN A 281 24.17 2.74 -15.11
CA ASN A 281 25.07 1.63 -15.45
C ASN A 281 25.89 1.11 -14.26
N VAL A 282 25.83 1.79 -13.11
CA VAL A 282 26.60 1.41 -11.90
C VAL A 282 25.64 1.28 -10.71
N PRO A 283 24.86 0.19 -10.62
CA PRO A 283 23.85 0.02 -9.57
C PRO A 283 24.37 0.18 -8.14
N ARG A 284 25.63 -0.21 -7.89
CA ARG A 284 26.28 -0.05 -6.58
C ARG A 284 26.44 1.40 -6.11
N SER A 285 26.36 2.36 -7.03
CA SER A 285 26.46 3.79 -6.73
C SER A 285 25.10 4.45 -6.49
N TRP A 286 24.00 3.72 -6.67
CA TRP A 286 22.66 4.24 -6.43
C TRP A 286 22.47 4.54 -4.95
N SER A 287 21.77 5.64 -4.69
CA SER A 287 21.48 6.07 -3.32
C SER A 287 20.01 5.81 -2.98
N ALA A 288 19.76 5.36 -1.76
CA ALA A 288 18.43 5.32 -1.16
C ALA A 288 18.38 6.28 0.03
N LYS A 289 17.38 7.16 0.06
CA LYS A 289 17.15 8.13 1.15
C LYS A 289 15.87 7.76 1.87
N LEU A 290 15.99 7.47 3.15
CA LEU A 290 14.88 7.12 4.03
C LEU A 290 14.37 8.38 4.72
N TYR A 291 13.06 8.63 4.62
CA TYR A 291 12.36 9.69 5.33
C TYR A 291 11.38 9.04 6.30
N LEU A 292 11.46 9.46 7.56
CA LEU A 292 10.52 9.08 8.60
C LEU A 292 9.56 10.25 8.78
N THR A 293 8.27 10.02 8.61
CA THR A 293 7.23 10.98 8.95
C THR A 293 7.12 11.04 10.48
N PRO A 294 7.48 12.16 11.13
CA PRO A 294 7.40 12.24 12.58
C PRO A 294 5.92 12.21 12.99
N SER A 295 5.52 11.18 13.74
CA SER A 295 4.19 11.11 14.34
C SER A 295 4.04 12.20 15.41
N ASN A 296 2.82 12.75 15.57
CA ASN A 296 2.48 13.67 16.67
C ASN A 296 2.85 13.09 18.06
N ILE A 297 2.89 11.76 18.17
CA ILE A 297 3.31 11.03 19.38
C ILE A 297 4.78 11.31 19.74
N VAL A 298 5.65 11.59 18.76
CA VAL A 298 7.07 11.87 19.02
C VAL A 298 7.23 13.13 19.88
N LEU A 299 6.43 14.17 19.62
CA LEU A 299 6.44 15.38 20.44
C LEU A 299 5.89 15.12 21.85
N LEU A 300 4.78 14.39 21.95
CA LEU A 300 4.17 14.04 23.24
C LEU A 300 5.11 13.18 24.10
N THR A 301 5.78 12.20 23.51
CA THR A 301 6.76 11.34 24.18
C THR A 301 8.00 12.13 24.59
N ALA A 302 8.46 13.09 23.79
CA ALA A 302 9.54 13.99 24.18
C ALA A 302 9.15 14.86 25.39
N ILE A 303 7.94 15.43 25.39
CA ILE A 303 7.42 16.21 26.54
C ILE A 303 7.31 15.33 27.78
N ALA A 304 6.75 14.13 27.65
CA ALA A 304 6.65 13.18 28.76
C ALA A 304 8.02 12.78 29.31
N LEU A 305 8.99 12.49 28.44
CA LEU A 305 10.36 12.17 28.82
C LEU A 305 11.03 13.32 29.58
N ILE A 306 10.90 14.55 29.09
CA ILE A 306 11.40 15.75 29.77
C ILE A 306 10.74 15.89 31.15
N GLY A 307 9.42 15.69 31.24
CA GLY A 307 8.68 15.74 32.50
C GLY A 307 9.19 14.72 33.52
N VAL A 308 9.42 13.47 33.09
CA VAL A 308 9.98 12.42 33.94
C VAL A 308 11.40 12.76 34.38
N CYS A 309 12.25 13.24 33.49
CA CYS A 309 13.61 13.67 33.81
C CYS A 309 13.63 14.78 34.86
N VAL A 310 12.79 15.82 34.70
CA VAL A 310 12.68 16.93 35.67
C VAL A 310 12.16 16.43 37.02
N PHE A 311 11.17 15.53 37.01
CA PHE A 311 10.63 14.94 38.24
C PHE A 311 11.69 14.14 39.01
N ILE A 312 12.47 13.31 38.32
CA ILE A 312 13.58 12.56 38.93
C ILE A 312 14.64 13.52 39.48
N LEU A 313 15.02 14.55 38.72
CA LEU A 313 15.99 15.57 39.18
C LEU A 313 15.50 16.31 40.43
N ALA A 314 14.20 16.61 40.52
CA ALA A 314 13.63 17.23 41.71
C ALA A 314 13.72 16.32 42.94
N ILE A 315 13.41 15.02 42.80
CA ILE A 315 13.57 14.04 43.89
C ILE A 315 15.03 13.96 44.33
N ILE A 316 15.96 13.82 43.39
CA ILE A 316 17.40 13.78 43.67
C ILE A 316 17.83 15.06 44.39
N GLY A 317 17.38 16.23 43.94
CA GLY A 317 17.69 17.51 44.57
C GLY A 317 17.17 17.61 46.01
N ILE A 318 15.94 17.14 46.27
CA ILE A 318 15.36 17.12 47.62
C ILE A 318 16.15 16.17 48.53
N LEU A 319 16.43 14.95 48.07
CA LEU A 319 17.21 13.97 48.83
C LEU A 319 18.61 14.48 49.14
N HIS A 320 19.29 15.06 48.15
CA HIS A 320 20.63 15.62 48.33
C HIS A 320 20.64 16.82 49.30
N TRP A 321 19.57 17.62 49.31
CA TRP A 321 19.45 18.70 50.29
C TRP A 321 19.20 18.17 51.71
N GLN A 322 18.41 17.11 51.86
CA GLN A 322 18.20 16.45 53.16
C GLN A 322 19.49 15.82 53.68
N GLU A 323 20.24 15.13 52.81
CA GLU A 323 21.55 14.55 53.10
C GLU A 323 22.53 15.63 53.55
N LYS A 324 22.70 16.70 52.76
CA LYS A 324 23.58 17.82 53.13
C LYS A 324 23.22 18.45 54.48
N LYS A 325 21.93 18.54 54.79
CA LYS A 325 21.46 19.06 56.08
C LYS A 325 21.74 18.09 57.25
N ALA A 326 21.74 16.79 57.01
CA ALA A 326 22.12 15.79 58.00
C ALA A 326 23.64 15.86 58.27
N ASP A 327 24.47 15.89 57.22
CA ASP A 327 25.92 16.05 57.33
C ASP A 327 26.31 17.33 58.08
N ASP A 328 25.65 18.46 57.79
CA ASP A 328 25.90 19.72 58.48
C ASP A 328 25.52 19.66 59.98
N ARG A 329 24.56 18.81 60.36
CA ARG A 329 24.21 18.57 61.77
C ARG A 329 25.25 17.68 62.45
N GLU A 330 25.71 16.63 61.80
CA GLU A 330 26.76 15.73 62.32
C GLU A 330 28.08 16.48 62.53
N LYS A 331 28.52 17.28 61.56
CA LYS A 331 29.73 18.12 61.69
C LYS A 331 29.67 19.09 62.87
N ARG A 332 28.49 19.65 63.17
CA ARG A 332 28.30 20.52 64.35
C ARG A 332 28.40 19.73 65.65
N GLN A 333 27.89 18.49 65.69
CA GLN A 333 28.00 17.62 66.87
C GLN A 333 29.45 17.18 67.11
N GLU A 334 30.20 16.84 66.06
CA GLU A 334 31.63 16.53 66.16
C GLU A 334 32.45 17.73 66.65
N ALA A 335 32.20 18.93 66.10
CA ALA A 335 32.88 20.16 66.55
C ALA A 335 32.62 20.48 68.04
N HIS A 336 31.42 20.20 68.56
CA HIS A 336 31.14 20.32 69.99
C HIS A 336 31.84 19.25 70.83
N ARG A 337 32.05 18.05 70.29
CA ARG A 337 32.78 16.96 70.96
C ARG A 337 34.28 17.29 71.13
N PHE A 338 34.91 17.88 70.12
CA PHE A 338 36.32 18.30 70.20
C PHE A 338 36.57 19.41 71.23
N HIS A 339 35.57 20.23 71.55
CA HIS A 339 35.72 21.30 72.54
C HIS A 339 35.76 20.80 73.99
N PHE A 340 35.31 19.57 74.25
CA PHE A 340 35.33 18.93 75.57
C PHE A 340 36.55 18.05 75.83
N ASP A 341 37.31 17.66 74.80
CA ASP A 341 38.50 16.80 74.91
C ASP A 341 39.81 17.60 75.09
N ALA A 342 39.73 18.93 75.05
CA ALA A 342 40.87 19.86 75.20
C ALA A 342 40.88 20.64 76.54
N MET A 343 40.01 20.28 77.48
CA MET A 343 40.08 20.63 78.92
C MET A 343 40.45 19.37 79.69
#